data_AF-A0A966SUZ2-F1
#
_entry.id   AF-A0A966SUZ2-F1
#
_cell.length_a   1.000
_cell.length_b   1.000
_cell.length_c   1.000
_cell.angle_alpha   90.00
_cell.angle_beta   90.00
_cell.angle_gamma   90.00
#
_symmetry.space_group_name_H-M   'P 1'
#
loop_
_entity.id
_entity.type
_entity.pdbx_description
1 polymer ?
#
loop_
_entity_poly.entity_id
_entity_poly.type
_entity_poly.pdbx_seq_one_letter_code
_entity_poly.pdbx_strand_id
1 'polypeptide(L)'
;MIARVAAIVEFRSRSANTKSGSVHGDLAGLVTVKPSPSQPALVGPARAADIVVNVLLPLLSAWGLVTGKRDLSEAALEVYATHPALASNWITREVGRRIGLGGRGEPTVRRASVQQGMIGLWEGPCRPLACTECPLGHDAPSRVSTLNVDGPNPGANVDDGGASG
;
A
#
# COMPACT_ATOMS: atom_id res chain seq x y z
N MET A 1 2.96 5.83 2.21
CA MET A 1 2.71 7.24 2.60
C MET A 1 4.02 8.02 2.77
N ILE A 2 4.91 7.67 3.71
CA ILE A 2 6.16 8.43 3.99
C ILE A 2 7.04 8.63 2.75
N ALA A 3 7.28 7.60 1.94
CA ALA A 3 8.07 7.72 0.70
C ALA A 3 7.41 8.63 -0.37
N ARG A 4 6.07 8.67 -0.43
CA ARG A 4 5.33 9.55 -1.37
C ARG A 4 5.30 11.00 -0.89
N VAL A 5 5.23 11.23 0.43
CA VAL A 5 5.34 12.55 1.05
C VAL A 5 6.77 13.10 0.88
N ALA A 6 7.80 12.27 1.04
CA ALA A 6 9.19 12.64 0.79
C ALA A 6 9.41 13.12 -0.65
N ALA A 7 8.85 12.42 -1.66
CA ALA A 7 8.94 12.86 -3.05
C ALA A 7 8.31 14.24 -3.31
N ILE A 8 7.19 14.56 -2.64
CA ILE A 8 6.55 15.90 -2.70
C ILE A 8 7.46 16.97 -2.06
N VAL A 9 8.09 16.65 -0.93
CA VAL A 9 9.02 17.56 -0.23
C VAL A 9 10.31 17.78 -1.04
N GLU A 10 10.83 16.72 -1.66
CA GLU A 10 12.09 16.73 -2.41
C GLU A 10 11.99 17.48 -3.75
N PHE A 11 10.82 17.47 -4.38
CA PHE A 11 10.50 18.37 -5.52
C PHE A 11 10.79 19.84 -5.18
N ARG A 12 10.50 20.27 -3.94
CA ARG A 12 10.76 21.65 -3.50
C ARG A 12 12.23 21.90 -3.16
N SER A 13 12.96 20.91 -2.64
CA SER A 13 14.41 21.04 -2.38
C SER A 13 15.19 21.30 -3.68
N ARG A 14 14.84 20.61 -4.77
CA ARG A 14 15.39 20.91 -6.11
C ARG A 14 14.97 22.29 -6.64
N SER A 15 13.75 22.73 -6.35
CA SER A 15 13.26 24.07 -6.74
C SER A 15 13.92 25.21 -5.94
N ALA A 16 14.34 24.96 -4.69
CA ALA A 16 15.01 25.96 -3.84
C ALA A 16 16.47 26.25 -4.26
N ASN A 17 17.10 25.38 -5.06
CA ASN A 17 18.46 25.60 -5.58
C ASN A 17 18.48 26.37 -6.92
N THR A 18 17.31 26.66 -7.50
CA THR A 18 17.15 27.61 -8.60
C THR A 18 16.74 28.96 -8.05
N LYS A 19 17.52 30.01 -8.35
CA LYS A 19 17.38 31.40 -7.85
C LYS A 19 15.95 31.82 -7.53
N SER A 20 15.77 32.31 -6.29
CA SER A 20 14.76 33.26 -5.79
C SER A 20 13.76 33.74 -6.84
N GLY A 21 12.72 32.94 -7.06
CA GLY A 21 11.47 33.35 -7.67
C GLY A 21 10.37 33.10 -6.66
N SER A 22 9.63 34.13 -6.29
CA SER A 22 8.53 34.10 -5.33
C SER A 22 7.53 32.97 -5.64
N VAL A 23 7.60 31.85 -4.92
CA VAL A 23 6.60 30.76 -4.97
C VAL A 23 5.67 30.91 -3.76
N HIS A 24 5.02 32.06 -3.64
CA HIS A 24 3.89 32.29 -2.72
C HIS A 24 2.57 32.50 -3.47
N GLY A 25 2.55 32.35 -4.79
CA GLY A 25 1.33 32.20 -5.60
C GLY A 25 1.23 30.78 -6.14
N ASP A 26 0.03 30.34 -6.52
CA ASP A 26 -0.19 29.17 -7.39
C ASP A 26 -0.25 27.76 -6.78
N LEU A 27 -0.56 27.63 -5.49
CA LEU A 27 -1.32 26.44 -5.05
C LEU A 27 -2.83 26.60 -5.26
N ALA A 28 -3.32 27.85 -5.37
CA ALA A 28 -4.72 28.14 -5.64
C ALA A 28 -5.19 27.62 -7.02
N GLY A 29 -4.28 27.52 -8.00
CA GLY A 29 -4.60 27.04 -9.35
C GLY A 29 -4.70 25.52 -9.48
N LEU A 30 -3.98 24.76 -8.63
CA LEU A 30 -3.83 23.32 -8.82
C LEU A 30 -5.08 22.50 -8.42
N VAL A 31 -6.03 23.13 -7.71
CA VAL A 31 -7.31 22.53 -7.31
C VAL A 31 -8.46 23.47 -7.67
N THR A 32 -8.46 24.03 -8.88
CA THR A 32 -9.65 24.73 -9.39
C THR A 32 -10.59 23.72 -10.04
N VAL A 33 -11.46 23.11 -9.23
CA VAL A 33 -12.62 22.39 -9.76
C VAL A 33 -13.59 23.44 -10.30
N LYS A 34 -13.84 23.44 -11.61
CA LYS A 34 -14.92 24.24 -12.21
C LYS A 34 -16.24 23.83 -11.54
N PRO A 35 -16.94 24.72 -10.81
CA PRO A 35 -18.20 24.33 -10.18
C PRO A 35 -19.26 24.09 -11.26
N SER A 36 -19.74 22.85 -11.34
CA SER A 36 -20.96 22.49 -12.07
C SER A 36 -22.15 22.79 -11.17
N PRO A 37 -23.26 23.39 -11.67
CA PRO A 37 -24.43 23.75 -10.87
C PRO A 37 -25.28 22.54 -10.39
N SER A 38 -24.74 21.33 -10.46
CA SER A 38 -25.39 20.12 -9.95
C SER A 38 -25.33 20.06 -8.42
N GLN A 39 -26.42 19.62 -7.79
CA GLN A 39 -26.55 19.45 -6.34
C GLN A 39 -25.27 18.85 -5.71
N PRO A 40 -24.87 19.29 -4.49
CA PRO A 40 -23.66 18.77 -3.85
C PRO A 40 -23.74 17.25 -3.79
N ALA A 41 -22.83 16.60 -4.51
CA ALA A 41 -22.71 15.15 -4.48
C ALA A 41 -22.26 14.76 -3.08
N LEU A 42 -23.23 14.32 -2.26
CA LEU A 42 -22.95 13.85 -0.91
C LEU A 42 -22.06 12.62 -0.99
N VAL A 43 -20.94 12.66 -0.27
CA VAL A 43 -19.99 11.56 -0.23
C VAL A 43 -20.38 10.62 0.90
N GLY A 44 -20.67 9.36 0.57
CA GLY A 44 -20.96 8.34 1.58
C GLY A 44 -19.75 8.04 2.49
N PRO A 45 -19.97 7.49 3.69
CA PRO A 45 -18.92 7.33 4.70
C PRO A 45 -17.73 6.49 4.23
N ALA A 46 -17.96 5.43 3.45
CA ALA A 46 -16.89 4.62 2.88
C ALA A 46 -16.00 5.43 1.93
N ARG A 47 -16.61 6.24 1.05
CA ARG A 47 -15.87 7.08 0.11
C ARG A 47 -15.17 8.25 0.82
N ALA A 48 -15.77 8.77 1.89
CA ALA A 48 -15.13 9.77 2.72
C ALA A 48 -13.86 9.22 3.39
N ALA A 49 -13.91 8.00 3.94
CA ALA A 49 -12.75 7.32 4.50
C ALA A 49 -11.63 7.10 3.47
N ASP A 50 -11.98 6.68 2.24
CA ASP A 50 -11.01 6.56 1.15
C ASP A 50 -10.32 7.90 0.85
N ILE A 51 -11.07 8.99 0.81
CA ILE A 51 -10.51 10.33 0.55
C ILE A 51 -9.62 10.78 1.70
N VAL A 52 -10.04 10.58 2.95
CA VAL A 52 -9.27 10.94 4.14
C VAL A 52 -7.91 10.24 4.13
N VAL A 53 -7.91 8.91 3.99
CA VAL A 53 -6.69 8.10 4.06
C VAL A 53 -5.76 8.34 2.87
N ASN A 54 -6.31 8.41 1.65
CA ASN A 54 -5.50 8.45 0.43
C ASN A 54 -5.10 9.87 0.00
N VAL A 55 -5.81 10.90 0.45
CA VAL A 55 -5.62 12.28 0.00
C VAL A 55 -5.35 13.22 1.15
N LEU A 56 -6.29 13.35 2.10
CA LEU A 56 -6.22 14.41 3.11
C LEU A 56 -5.09 14.21 4.12
N LEU A 57 -4.96 13.02 4.71
CA LEU A 57 -3.90 12.75 5.68
C LEU A 57 -2.48 12.88 5.08
N PRO A 58 -2.17 12.31 3.89
CA PRO A 58 -0.87 12.56 3.25
C PRO A 58 -0.63 14.04 2.95
N LEU A 59 -1.66 14.76 2.48
CA LEU A 59 -1.56 16.19 2.20
C LEU A 59 -1.26 17.00 3.46
N LEU A 60 -1.99 16.77 4.55
CA LEU A 60 -1.80 17.49 5.82
C LEU A 60 -0.43 17.19 6.42
N SER A 61 0.05 15.95 6.33
CA SER A 61 1.40 15.60 6.75
C SER A 61 2.47 16.34 5.93
N ALA A 62 2.38 16.29 4.60
CA ALA A 62 3.30 17.02 3.73
C ALA A 62 3.25 18.53 3.99
N TRP A 63 2.06 19.09 4.16
CA TRP A 63 1.85 20.51 4.44
C TRP A 63 2.48 20.93 5.77
N GLY A 64 2.28 20.13 6.83
CA GLY A 64 2.88 20.35 8.14
C GLY A 64 4.42 20.38 8.07
N LEU A 65 5.01 19.42 7.35
CA LEU A 65 6.47 19.38 7.13
C LEU A 65 6.98 20.60 6.35
N VAL A 66 6.30 20.98 5.25
CA VAL A 66 6.73 22.09 4.38
C VAL A 66 6.56 23.46 5.04
N THR A 67 5.54 23.63 5.88
CA THR A 67 5.26 24.90 6.56
C THR A 67 5.88 25.02 7.95
N GLY A 68 6.65 24.01 8.38
CA GLY A 68 7.25 23.96 9.72
C GLY A 68 6.26 23.67 10.86
N LYS A 69 5.00 23.33 10.54
CA LYS A 69 3.95 22.96 11.49
C LYS A 69 4.03 21.46 11.80
N ARG A 70 5.03 21.06 12.59
CA ARG A 70 5.30 19.64 12.91
C ARG A 70 4.11 18.96 13.57
N ASP A 71 3.45 19.64 14.50
CA ASP A 71 2.25 19.15 15.20
C ASP A 71 1.13 18.72 14.23
N LEU A 72 0.93 19.45 13.13
CA LEU A 72 -0.04 19.09 12.10
C LEU A 72 0.35 17.79 11.39
N SER A 73 1.64 17.62 11.11
CA SER A 73 2.12 16.39 10.48
C SER A 73 2.03 15.21 11.42
N GLU A 74 2.38 15.40 12.69
CA GLU A 74 2.33 14.36 13.71
C GLU A 74 0.87 13.92 13.95
N ALA A 75 -0.06 14.87 14.08
CA ALA A 75 -1.48 14.57 14.20
C ALA A 75 -2.02 13.82 12.98
N ALA A 76 -1.64 14.22 11.75
CA ALA A 76 -2.05 13.52 10.54
C ALA A 76 -1.52 12.07 10.49
N LEU A 77 -0.28 11.86 10.93
CA LEU A 77 0.33 10.53 11.01
C LEU A 77 -0.30 9.66 12.10
N GLU A 78 -0.64 10.22 13.25
CA GLU A 78 -1.32 9.52 14.34
C GLU A 78 -2.71 9.04 13.91
N VAL A 79 -3.50 9.92 13.27
CA VAL A 79 -4.81 9.56 12.71
C VAL A 79 -4.63 8.47 11.65
N TYR A 80 -3.64 8.57 10.77
CA TYR A 80 -3.38 7.54 9.78
C TYR A 80 -2.99 6.19 10.39
N ALA A 81 -2.16 6.19 11.43
CA ALA A 81 -1.68 4.98 12.09
C ALA A 81 -2.81 4.21 12.79
N THR A 82 -3.80 4.94 13.31
CA THR A 82 -4.94 4.39 14.07
C THR A 82 -6.20 4.19 13.23
N HIS A 83 -6.25 4.71 12.00
CA HIS A 83 -7.43 4.62 11.15
C HIS A 83 -7.85 3.16 10.86
N PRO A 84 -9.14 2.82 11.03
CA PRO A 84 -9.67 1.50 10.67
C PRO A 84 -9.38 1.12 9.21
N ALA A 85 -9.31 -0.18 8.94
CA ALA A 85 -9.19 -0.68 7.58
C ALA A 85 -10.31 -0.15 6.67
N LEU A 86 -9.93 0.20 5.45
CA LEU A 86 -10.82 0.49 4.34
C LEU A 86 -11.37 -0.81 3.73
N ALA A 87 -12.27 -0.69 2.77
CA ALA A 87 -12.77 -1.83 2.02
C ALA A 87 -11.62 -2.57 1.32
N SER A 88 -11.55 -3.89 1.51
CA SER A 88 -10.53 -4.72 0.86
C SER A 88 -10.73 -4.77 -0.65
N ASN A 89 -9.63 -4.69 -1.39
CA ASN A 89 -9.60 -4.91 -2.84
C ASN A 89 -8.83 -6.20 -3.18
N TRP A 90 -8.84 -6.61 -4.45
CA TRP A 90 -8.18 -7.84 -4.88
C TRP A 90 -6.67 -7.83 -4.62
N ILE A 91 -6.00 -6.67 -4.71
CA ILE A 91 -4.57 -6.50 -4.39
C ILE A 91 -4.31 -6.82 -2.93
N THR A 92 -5.07 -6.20 -2.01
CA THR A 92 -4.92 -6.44 -0.57
C THR A 92 -5.21 -7.90 -0.20
N ARG A 93 -6.15 -8.57 -0.87
CA ARG A 93 -6.39 -10.00 -0.66
C ARG A 93 -5.23 -10.87 -1.14
N GLU A 94 -4.69 -10.58 -2.32
CA GLU A 94 -3.60 -11.38 -2.89
C GLU A 94 -2.27 -11.17 -2.15
N VAL A 95 -1.93 -9.92 -1.81
CA VAL A 95 -0.75 -9.64 -0.98
C VAL A 95 -0.91 -10.28 0.39
N GLY A 96 -2.09 -10.18 1.00
CA GLY A 96 -2.41 -10.81 2.28
C GLY A 96 -2.18 -12.32 2.24
N ARG A 97 -2.71 -12.99 1.22
CA ARG A 97 -2.48 -14.42 0.98
C ARG A 97 -0.98 -14.76 0.87
N ARG A 98 -0.19 -13.94 0.15
CA ARG A 98 1.25 -14.19 -0.05
C ARG A 98 2.07 -14.02 1.23
N ILE A 99 1.64 -13.16 2.15
CA ILE A 99 2.36 -12.86 3.40
C ILE A 99 1.76 -13.53 4.64
N GLY A 100 0.78 -14.44 4.48
CA GLY A 100 0.14 -15.14 5.60
C GLY A 100 -0.79 -14.26 6.43
N LEU A 101 -1.48 -13.31 5.79
CA LEU A 101 -2.54 -12.46 6.35
C LEU A 101 -3.83 -12.57 5.50
N GLY A 102 -4.53 -13.71 5.56
CA GLY A 102 -5.74 -13.98 4.79
C GLY A 102 -6.35 -15.39 4.90
N GLY A 103 -5.71 -16.31 5.63
CA GLY A 103 -6.18 -17.67 5.92
C GLY A 103 -7.22 -17.75 7.05
N ARG A 104 -7.87 -18.92 7.18
CA ARG A 104 -8.79 -19.18 8.31
C ARG A 104 -7.98 -19.19 9.61
N GLY A 105 -8.28 -18.24 10.50
CA GLY A 105 -7.60 -18.07 11.79
C GLY A 105 -6.44 -17.07 11.78
N GLU A 106 -6.12 -16.45 10.64
CA GLU A 106 -5.06 -15.44 10.55
C GLU A 106 -5.54 -14.04 10.98
N PRO A 107 -4.62 -13.16 11.44
CA PRO A 107 -4.98 -11.81 11.84
C PRO A 107 -5.66 -11.04 10.71
N THR A 108 -6.91 -10.65 10.92
CA THR A 108 -7.61 -9.77 9.97
C THR A 108 -6.85 -8.45 9.87
N VAL A 109 -6.64 -7.93 8.65
CA VAL A 109 -6.07 -6.60 8.47
C VAL A 109 -7.06 -5.56 9.02
N ARG A 110 -6.72 -4.93 10.15
CA ARG A 110 -7.63 -4.00 10.87
C ARG A 110 -7.35 -2.52 10.65
N ARG A 111 -6.23 -2.17 10.01
CA ARG A 111 -5.76 -0.78 9.88
C ARG A 111 -5.55 -0.40 8.42
N ALA A 112 -5.93 0.83 8.07
CA ALA A 112 -5.71 1.38 6.74
C ALA A 112 -4.21 1.47 6.40
N SER A 113 -3.37 1.81 7.39
CA SER A 113 -1.92 1.88 7.23
C SER A 113 -1.29 0.57 6.75
N VAL A 114 -1.79 -0.57 7.25
CA VAL A 114 -1.36 -1.90 6.82
C VAL A 114 -1.80 -2.16 5.37
N GLN A 115 -3.05 -1.88 5.02
CA GLN A 115 -3.54 -2.05 3.64
C GLN A 115 -2.75 -1.21 2.63
N GLN A 116 -2.42 0.02 2.98
CA GLN A 116 -1.60 0.89 2.14
C GLN A 116 -0.16 0.37 2.03
N GLY A 117 0.39 -0.22 3.09
CA GLY A 117 1.66 -0.94 3.02
C GLY A 117 1.60 -2.12 2.04
N MET A 118 0.51 -2.90 2.07
CA MET A 118 0.29 -4.02 1.16
C MET A 118 0.19 -3.57 -0.30
N ILE A 119 -0.51 -2.47 -0.57
CA ILE A 119 -0.56 -1.87 -1.92
C ILE A 119 0.85 -1.44 -2.35
N GLY A 120 1.62 -0.83 -1.45
CA GLY A 120 3.02 -0.45 -1.74
C GLY A 120 3.92 -1.66 -2.03
N LEU A 121 3.73 -2.77 -1.32
CA LEU A 121 4.42 -4.03 -1.62
C LEU A 121 4.07 -4.54 -3.01
N TRP A 122 2.79 -4.51 -3.39
CA TRP A 122 2.34 -4.90 -4.72
C TRP A 122 2.95 -4.05 -5.84
N GLU A 123 3.00 -2.73 -5.66
CA GLU A 123 3.56 -1.80 -6.66
C GLU A 123 5.08 -1.98 -6.84
N GLY A 124 5.79 -2.47 -5.82
CA GLY A 124 7.25 -2.63 -5.84
C GLY A 124 7.70 -4.10 -5.78
N PRO A 125 8.14 -4.57 -4.59
CA PRO A 125 8.93 -5.80 -4.45
C PRO A 125 8.11 -7.10 -4.42
N CYS A 126 6.77 -7.07 -4.31
CA CYS A 126 5.95 -8.28 -4.19
C CYS A 126 5.71 -8.95 -5.55
N ARG A 127 6.78 -9.48 -6.14
CA ARG A 127 6.76 -10.22 -7.40
C ARG A 127 7.05 -11.71 -7.15
N PRO A 128 6.52 -12.63 -7.98
CA PRO A 128 6.87 -14.04 -7.88
C PRO A 128 8.39 -14.23 -7.85
N LEU A 129 8.88 -15.08 -6.94
CA LEU A 129 10.31 -15.42 -6.76
C LEU A 129 11.23 -14.29 -6.28
N ALA A 130 10.73 -13.08 -6.01
CA ALA A 130 11.52 -11.94 -5.52
C ALA A 130 11.41 -11.72 -4.00
N CYS A 131 11.04 -12.76 -3.24
CA CYS A 131 10.83 -12.62 -1.79
C CYS A 131 12.09 -12.19 -1.03
N THR A 132 13.28 -12.46 -1.56
CA THR A 132 14.57 -12.01 -0.99
C THR A 132 14.78 -10.49 -1.09
N GLU A 133 14.12 -9.83 -2.04
CA GLU A 133 14.14 -8.37 -2.21
C GLU A 133 12.98 -7.70 -1.45
N CYS A 134 12.03 -8.48 -0.95
CA CYS A 134 10.93 -7.97 -0.16
C CYS A 134 11.43 -7.53 1.23
N PRO A 135 11.07 -6.32 1.69
CA PRO A 135 11.42 -5.87 3.04
C PRO A 135 10.94 -6.82 4.14
N LEU A 136 9.85 -7.55 3.90
CA LEU A 136 9.32 -8.56 4.83
C LEU A 136 10.05 -9.91 4.74
N GLY A 137 10.74 -10.19 3.64
CA GLY A 137 11.46 -11.45 3.43
C GLY A 137 12.90 -11.41 3.96
N HIS A 138 13.51 -10.23 4.05
CA HIS A 138 14.89 -10.06 4.54
C HIS A 138 15.06 -10.42 6.03
N ASP A 139 13.99 -10.32 6.84
CA ASP A 139 13.96 -10.66 8.27
C ASP A 139 13.36 -12.04 8.55
N ALA A 140 12.85 -12.74 7.53
CA ALA A 140 12.27 -14.06 7.73
C ALA A 140 13.41 -15.09 7.85
N PRO A 141 13.56 -15.83 8.96
CA PRO A 141 14.45 -16.97 8.98
C PRO A 141 14.01 -17.89 7.84
N SER A 142 14.94 -18.17 6.94
CA SER A 142 14.79 -18.99 5.74
C SER A 142 14.03 -20.28 6.02
N ARG A 143 12.68 -20.22 5.94
CA ARG A 143 11.81 -21.39 5.80
C ARG A 143 11.42 -21.62 4.34
N VAL A 144 12.18 -21.04 3.41
CA VAL A 144 12.27 -21.54 2.02
C VAL A 144 13.21 -22.75 2.02
N SER A 145 12.79 -23.79 2.73
CA SER A 145 13.41 -25.12 2.69
C SER A 145 12.27 -26.09 2.97
N THR A 146 11.45 -26.29 1.93
CA THR A 146 10.57 -27.45 1.65
C THR A 146 9.38 -27.02 0.78
N LEU A 147 9.62 -26.32 -0.33
CA LEU A 147 8.89 -26.71 -1.54
C LEU A 147 9.81 -27.75 -2.19
N ASN A 148 9.57 -29.01 -1.83
CA ASN A 148 10.10 -30.17 -2.55
C ASN A 148 9.76 -29.98 -4.03
N VAL A 149 10.76 -29.62 -4.84
CA VAL A 149 10.70 -29.77 -6.29
C VAL A 149 11.40 -31.06 -6.74
N ASP A 150 12.15 -31.71 -5.85
CA ASP A 150 12.83 -32.98 -6.17
C ASP A 150 12.28 -34.13 -5.33
N GLY A 151 11.24 -34.78 -5.84
CA GLY A 151 10.81 -36.10 -5.40
C GLY A 151 10.26 -36.85 -6.60
N PRO A 152 10.80 -38.03 -6.96
CA PRO A 152 10.29 -38.80 -8.10
C PRO A 152 8.85 -39.21 -7.77
N ASN A 153 7.92 -38.89 -8.67
CA ASN A 153 6.51 -39.28 -8.62
C ASN A 153 6.39 -40.81 -8.47
N PRO A 154 6.10 -41.37 -7.27
CA PRO A 154 5.85 -42.80 -7.10
C PRO A 154 4.34 -42.99 -7.22
N GLY A 155 3.83 -42.95 -8.44
CA GLY A 155 2.38 -43.02 -8.65
C GLY A 155 1.90 -43.24 -10.08
N ALA A 156 2.80 -43.37 -11.07
CA ALA A 156 2.42 -43.89 -12.38
C ALA A 156 2.36 -45.43 -12.31
N ASN A 157 1.31 -45.96 -11.68
CA ASN A 157 0.93 -47.35 -11.88
C ASN A 157 0.29 -47.45 -13.28
N VAL A 158 1.13 -47.82 -14.24
CA VAL A 158 0.75 -48.40 -15.51
C VAL A 158 1.03 -49.90 -15.37
N ASP A 159 0.11 -50.71 -15.88
CA ASP A 159 0.14 -52.17 -16.04
C ASP A 159 -0.42 -53.02 -14.90
N ASP A 160 -1.64 -53.53 -15.12
CA ASP A 160 -1.97 -54.93 -14.86
C ASP A 160 -2.83 -55.44 -16.03
N GLY A 161 -2.16 -56.11 -16.97
CA GLY A 161 -2.80 -57.02 -17.93
C GLY A 161 -2.69 -58.46 -17.43
N GLY A 162 -3.76 -59.25 -17.61
CA GLY A 162 -3.76 -60.71 -17.43
C GLY A 162 -5.05 -61.20 -16.79
N ALA A 163 -6.06 -61.64 -17.54
CA ALA A 163 -6.15 -62.97 -18.17
C ALA A 163 -6.00 -64.12 -17.16
N SER A 164 -7.13 -64.74 -16.80
CA SER A 164 -7.32 -66.12 -16.30
C SER A 164 -8.83 -66.36 -16.38
N GLY A 165 -9.36 -67.42 -16.98
CA GLY A 165 -8.98 -68.81 -16.75
C GLY A 165 -10.12 -69.44 -15.95
#